data_AF-A0A7V9SQE9-F1
#
_entry.id   AF-A0A7V9SQE9-F1
#
_cell.length_a   1.000
_cell.length_b   1.000
_cell.length_c   1.000
_cell.angle_alpha   90.00
_cell.angle_beta   90.00
_cell.angle_gamma   90.00
#
_symmetry.space_group_name_H-M   'P 1'
#
loop_
_entity.id
_entity.type
_entity.pdbx_description
1 polymer ?
#
loop_
_entity_poly.entity_id
_entity_poly.type
_entity_poly.pdbx_seq_one_letter_code
_entity_poly.pdbx_strand_id
1 'polypeptide(L)'
;MQTTLKYILGFIIAIALLLPILQSNFELIELKPLEAITVAQKPEFKKENYWRLNWQENYATYLNDNFGFRPWLIRFYNEFQMTLFKTTKAPGVVVGKNGELFIESYIDDYIGRNFIGNSKINEQALKLKAVQDSLKARGKDLIVVFAPGKASFYPELIPDRYLKKKKDSTNYVSFANAFKQNGINFIDMNKWFVDNKTKFKHKVYPKFGTHWNHYGMCLGLDSIIKYIEKKRNINMPDFDFSIVNYNTALKGNDFDVGILTNLLIPLDPDPNPYPIYKYKADANTVKPDVLVVGDSYWWCPVGDDLPIHFFREDEYWFYNKTQLVHNQKRKDVKLLNLSAALAQRDVVLLIATEATYYMFPYGFGDDAYKLYCNDNSKRISEIIADMKNNKSWYESIVAKAQENNIALEKQLKLDAEFILCTEIINPKETVEQIIDRIRNDVSWMKTIKKKSEDKNITIEQQIKEDAQWTFDNNK
;
A
#
# COMPACT_ATOMS: atom_id res chain seq x y z
N MET A 1 64.23 -12.67 12.36
CA MET A 1 63.15 -12.65 11.34
C MET A 1 61.75 -12.71 11.95
N GLN A 2 61.41 -13.70 12.79
CA GLN A 2 60.08 -13.77 13.44
C GLN A 2 59.74 -12.57 14.34
N THR A 3 60.70 -12.06 15.11
CA THR A 3 60.47 -10.91 16.02
C THR A 3 60.17 -9.61 15.26
N THR A 4 60.93 -9.35 14.19
CA THR A 4 60.72 -8.20 13.30
C THR A 4 59.35 -8.26 12.63
N LEU A 5 58.93 -9.44 12.15
CA LEU A 5 57.62 -9.64 11.53
C LEU A 5 56.47 -9.35 12.50
N LYS A 6 56.58 -9.78 13.76
CA LYS A 6 55.58 -9.48 14.80
C LYS A 6 55.40 -7.98 15.04
N TYR A 7 56.50 -7.22 15.11
CA TYR A 7 56.43 -5.77 15.29
C TYR A 7 55.84 -5.07 14.06
N ILE A 8 56.19 -5.51 12.85
CA ILE A 8 55.61 -4.98 11.62
C ILE A 8 54.10 -5.22 11.59
N LEU A 9 53.64 -6.44 11.88
CA LEU A 9 52.21 -6.77 11.95
C LEU A 9 51.50 -5.97 13.04
N GLY A 10 52.08 -5.85 14.23
CA GLY A 10 51.53 -5.05 15.32
C GLY A 10 51.38 -3.58 14.94
N PHE A 11 52.37 -3.00 14.26
CA PHE A 11 52.33 -1.63 13.76
C PHE A 11 51.25 -1.43 12.70
N ILE A 12 51.10 -2.36 11.76
CA ILE A 12 50.04 -2.33 10.73
C ILE A 12 48.65 -2.39 11.39
N ILE A 13 48.45 -3.27 12.36
CA ILE A 13 47.17 -3.38 13.09
C ILE A 13 46.89 -2.08 13.85
N ALA A 14 47.89 -1.51 14.53
CA ALA A 14 47.73 -0.25 15.25
C ALA A 14 47.32 0.89 14.32
N ILE A 15 47.97 1.04 13.15
CA ILE A 15 47.56 2.02 12.14
C ILE A 15 46.13 1.75 11.66
N ALA A 16 45.80 0.49 11.34
CA ALA A 16 44.47 0.13 10.86
C ALA A 16 43.36 0.49 11.86
N LEU A 17 43.61 0.35 13.16
CA LEU A 17 42.68 0.75 14.22
C LEU A 17 42.53 2.28 14.37
N LEU A 18 43.52 3.06 13.96
CA LEU A 18 43.46 4.53 13.98
C LEU A 18 42.75 5.11 12.75
N LEU A 19 42.69 4.38 11.63
CA LEU A 19 42.07 4.85 10.38
C LEU A 19 40.60 5.29 10.53
N PRO A 20 39.71 4.54 11.22
CA PRO A 20 38.34 4.99 11.46
C PRO A 20 38.25 6.34 12.19
N ILE A 21 39.14 6.57 13.17
CA ILE A 21 39.17 7.81 13.94
C ILE A 21 39.60 8.97 13.05
N LEU A 22 40.67 8.78 12.26
CA LEU A 22 41.14 9.78 11.32
C LEU A 22 40.07 10.13 10.28
N GLN A 23 39.44 9.12 9.68
CA GLN A 23 38.38 9.33 8.70
C GLN A 23 37.15 10.03 9.31
N SER A 24 36.77 9.73 10.55
CA SER A 24 35.65 10.40 11.24
C SER A 24 35.90 11.88 11.55
N ASN A 25 37.16 12.29 11.73
CA ASN A 25 37.48 13.68 12.08
C ASN A 25 37.90 14.53 10.88
N PHE A 26 38.49 13.91 9.86
CA PHE A 26 39.10 14.61 8.73
C PHE A 26 38.44 14.32 7.39
N GLU A 27 37.49 13.39 7.31
CA GLU A 27 36.76 13.04 6.08
C GLU A 27 37.70 12.81 4.87
N LEU A 28 38.81 12.11 5.09
CA LEU A 28 39.91 11.95 4.13
C LEU A 28 39.46 11.40 2.77
N ILE A 29 38.41 10.59 2.76
CA ILE A 29 37.79 10.00 1.57
C ILE A 29 36.27 10.13 1.65
N GLU A 30 35.63 10.51 0.55
CA GLU A 30 34.18 10.48 0.44
C GLU A 30 33.67 9.02 0.33
N LEU A 31 32.77 8.63 1.23
CA LEU A 31 32.21 7.28 1.28
C LEU A 31 30.71 7.33 1.00
N LYS A 32 30.28 6.56 0.00
CA LYS A 32 28.85 6.43 -0.32
C LYS A 32 28.08 5.85 0.89
N PRO A 33 26.94 6.44 1.29
CA PRO A 33 26.09 5.90 2.35
C PRO A 33 25.63 4.47 2.07
N LEU A 34 25.28 3.72 3.11
CA LEU A 34 24.67 2.40 2.95
C LEU A 34 23.19 2.53 2.58
N GLU A 35 22.72 1.58 1.78
CA GLU A 35 21.35 1.55 1.29
C GLU A 35 20.40 0.97 2.34
N ALA A 36 19.22 1.58 2.47
CA ALA A 36 18.15 1.19 3.39
C ALA A 36 18.54 1.11 4.89
N ILE A 37 19.44 1.99 5.34
CA ILE A 37 19.85 2.10 6.75
C ILE A 37 19.59 3.52 7.27
N THR A 38 18.84 3.62 8.37
CA THR A 38 18.73 4.86 9.15
C THR A 38 19.94 4.98 10.06
N VAL A 39 20.62 6.11 10.01
CA VAL A 39 21.81 6.39 10.81
C VAL A 39 21.40 7.27 12.00
N ALA A 40 21.81 6.90 13.21
CA ALA A 40 21.53 7.70 14.39
C ALA A 40 22.14 9.12 14.26
N GLN A 41 21.37 10.13 14.71
CA GLN A 41 21.85 11.51 14.78
C GLN A 41 22.67 11.74 16.04
N LYS A 42 23.62 12.67 15.98
CA LYS A 42 24.43 13.05 17.15
C LYS A 42 23.53 13.66 18.22
N PRO A 43 23.42 13.08 19.43
CA PRO A 43 22.58 13.65 20.48
C PRO A 43 23.14 15.00 20.94
N GLU A 44 22.25 15.97 21.17
CA GLU A 44 22.62 17.26 21.74
C GLU A 44 23.30 17.07 23.11
N PHE A 45 24.47 17.68 23.28
CA PHE A 45 25.14 17.68 24.58
C PHE A 45 24.49 18.74 25.48
N LYS A 46 23.86 18.28 26.58
CA LYS A 46 23.40 19.13 27.69
C LYS A 46 24.03 18.61 28.96
N LYS A 47 24.68 19.47 29.75
CA LYS A 47 25.38 19.09 30.99
C LYS A 47 24.50 18.27 31.94
N GLU A 48 23.21 18.61 32.01
CA GLU A 48 22.18 17.93 32.82
C GLU A 48 21.86 16.50 32.37
N ASN A 49 22.12 16.18 31.09
CA ASN A 49 21.84 14.89 30.48
C ASN A 49 23.07 13.99 30.40
N TYR A 50 24.28 14.53 30.63
CA TYR A 50 25.53 13.76 30.53
C TYR A 50 25.56 12.56 31.48
N TRP A 51 24.94 12.66 32.67
CA TRP A 51 24.86 11.58 33.65
C TRP A 51 23.60 10.71 33.51
N ARG A 52 22.75 10.99 32.52
CA ARG A 52 21.52 10.23 32.28
C ARG A 52 21.77 9.16 31.22
N LEU A 53 21.66 7.90 31.59
CA LEU A 53 21.92 6.72 30.75
C LEU A 53 21.46 6.87 29.28
N ASN A 54 20.29 7.47 29.04
CA ASN A 54 19.75 7.71 27.71
C ASN A 54 20.71 8.51 26.80
N TRP A 55 21.47 9.49 27.32
CA TRP A 55 22.42 10.23 26.49
C TRP A 55 23.61 9.37 26.10
N GLN A 56 24.18 8.58 27.02
CA GLN A 56 25.28 7.66 26.72
C GLN A 56 24.85 6.58 25.72
N GLU A 57 23.66 6.01 25.87
CA GLU A 57 23.11 5.00 24.95
C GLU A 57 22.91 5.57 23.54
N ASN A 58 22.34 6.77 23.44
CA ASN A 58 22.17 7.45 22.16
C ASN A 58 23.52 7.84 21.54
N TYR A 59 24.49 8.29 22.34
CA TYR A 59 25.82 8.65 21.85
C TYR A 59 26.62 7.42 21.40
N ALA A 60 26.53 6.30 22.13
CA ALA A 60 27.11 5.03 21.73
C ALA A 60 26.49 4.52 20.41
N THR A 61 25.17 4.63 20.26
CA THR A 61 24.47 4.30 19.01
C THR A 61 24.95 5.18 17.86
N TYR A 62 25.04 6.49 18.07
CA TYR A 62 25.62 7.43 17.09
C TYR A 62 27.04 7.02 16.68
N LEU A 63 27.94 6.73 17.63
CA LEU A 63 29.30 6.31 17.31
C LEU A 63 29.33 5.00 16.52
N ASN A 64 28.52 4.01 16.90
CA ASN A 64 28.42 2.74 16.19
C ASN A 64 27.90 2.89 14.76
N ASP A 65 27.08 3.91 14.50
CA ASP A 65 26.49 4.16 13.19
C ASP A 65 27.29 5.11 12.29
N ASN A 66 28.19 5.93 12.87
CA ASN A 66 28.87 7.03 12.17
C ASN A 66 30.41 6.96 12.22
N PHE A 67 31.00 5.88 12.74
CA PHE A 67 32.47 5.76 12.73
C PHE A 67 33.03 5.67 11.29
N GLY A 68 34.25 6.18 11.12
CA GLY A 68 34.89 6.31 9.82
C GLY A 68 35.11 4.96 9.15
N PHE A 69 34.96 4.93 7.83
CA PHE A 69 35.00 3.70 7.03
C PHE A 69 33.89 2.68 7.29
N ARG A 70 32.92 2.92 8.20
CA ARG A 70 31.82 1.98 8.45
C ARG A 70 31.11 1.52 7.17
N PRO A 71 30.70 2.39 6.23
CA PRO A 71 30.08 1.93 4.99
C PRO A 71 30.97 1.01 4.16
N TRP A 72 32.27 1.28 4.11
CA TRP A 72 33.22 0.45 3.37
C TRP A 72 33.44 -0.90 4.06
N LEU A 73 33.61 -0.92 5.39
CA LEU A 73 33.81 -2.14 6.18
C LEU A 73 32.61 -3.07 6.10
N ILE A 74 31.39 -2.52 6.16
CA ILE A 74 30.16 -3.30 5.97
C ILE A 74 30.11 -3.89 4.57
N ARG A 75 30.39 -3.10 3.52
CA ARG A 75 30.43 -3.60 2.14
C ARG A 75 31.47 -4.69 1.94
N PHE A 76 32.67 -4.50 2.49
CA PHE A 76 33.74 -5.49 2.44
C PHE A 76 33.34 -6.80 3.14
N TYR A 77 32.74 -6.71 4.32
CA TYR A 77 32.23 -7.87 5.03
C TYR A 77 31.12 -8.58 4.25
N ASN A 78 30.17 -7.84 3.67
CA ASN A 78 29.11 -8.39 2.84
C ASN A 78 29.67 -9.07 1.58
N GLU A 79 30.66 -8.46 0.92
CA GLU A 79 31.37 -9.03 -0.24
C GLU A 79 32.01 -10.37 0.11
N PHE A 80 32.68 -10.46 1.25
CA PHE A 80 33.26 -11.69 1.75
C PHE A 80 32.20 -12.77 2.03
N GLN A 81 31.08 -12.41 2.68
CA GLN A 81 29.97 -13.33 2.95
C GLN A 81 29.31 -13.86 1.67
N MET A 82 29.12 -12.97 0.69
CA MET A 82 28.50 -13.31 -0.59
C MET A 82 29.42 -14.19 -1.44
N THR A 83 30.69 -13.83 -1.55
CA THR A 83 31.63 -14.50 -2.45
C THR A 83 32.03 -15.88 -1.95
N LEU A 84 32.38 -16.02 -0.66
CA LEU A 84 32.86 -17.29 -0.10
C LEU A 84 31.74 -18.21 0.39
N PHE A 85 30.70 -17.68 1.01
CA PHE A 85 29.65 -18.49 1.64
C PHE A 85 28.33 -18.50 0.90
N LYS A 86 28.16 -17.65 -0.14
CA LYS A 86 26.88 -17.49 -0.85
C LYS A 86 25.75 -17.13 0.11
N THR A 87 26.05 -16.24 1.07
CA THR A 87 25.08 -15.74 2.06
C THR A 87 25.14 -14.23 2.15
N THR A 88 24.13 -13.64 2.78
CA THR A 88 24.09 -12.21 3.08
C THR A 88 23.67 -11.98 4.53
N LYS A 89 24.13 -10.86 5.09
CA LYS A 89 23.69 -10.34 6.38
C LYS A 89 22.76 -9.12 6.22
N ALA A 90 22.46 -8.73 4.98
CA ALA A 90 21.48 -7.69 4.70
C ALA A 90 20.11 -8.09 5.31
N PRO A 91 19.53 -7.26 6.18
CA PRO A 91 18.27 -7.58 6.85
C PRO A 91 17.17 -7.93 5.86
N GLY A 92 16.50 -9.06 6.08
CA GLY A 92 15.38 -9.51 5.25
C GLY A 92 15.75 -10.04 3.86
N VAL A 93 17.02 -10.08 3.48
CA VAL A 93 17.46 -10.63 2.18
C VAL A 93 17.85 -12.10 2.32
N VAL A 94 17.34 -12.94 1.42
CA VAL A 94 17.67 -14.36 1.34
C VAL A 94 18.35 -14.65 0.00
N VAL A 95 19.57 -15.19 0.07
CA VAL A 95 20.24 -15.80 -1.09
C VAL A 95 19.61 -17.18 -1.33
N GLY A 96 18.88 -17.28 -2.42
CA GLY A 96 18.29 -18.50 -2.95
C GLY A 96 19.29 -19.35 -3.74
N LYS A 97 18.80 -20.49 -4.23
CA LYS A 97 19.57 -21.36 -5.12
C LYS A 97 19.90 -20.61 -6.42
N ASN A 98 21.06 -20.92 -7.01
CA ASN A 98 21.57 -20.27 -8.23
C ASN A 98 21.80 -18.74 -8.11
N GLY A 99 21.91 -18.23 -6.87
CA GLY A 99 22.13 -16.81 -6.61
C GLY A 99 20.90 -15.93 -6.83
N GLU A 100 19.70 -16.52 -6.91
CA GLU A 100 18.44 -15.77 -6.90
C GLU A 100 18.29 -15.01 -5.58
N LEU A 101 17.84 -13.76 -5.59
CA LEU A 101 17.55 -13.05 -4.34
C LEU A 101 16.05 -13.00 -4.07
N PHE A 102 15.71 -13.19 -2.79
CA PHE A 102 14.36 -13.09 -2.26
C PHE A 102 14.33 -12.13 -1.06
N ILE A 103 13.17 -11.54 -0.81
CA ILE A 103 12.87 -10.93 0.48
C ILE A 103 12.21 -12.00 1.38
N GLU A 104 12.68 -12.11 2.62
CA GLU A 104 12.26 -13.17 3.55
C GLU A 104 10.75 -13.15 3.82
N SER A 105 10.12 -11.97 3.90
CA SER A 105 8.68 -11.85 4.15
C SER A 105 7.82 -12.47 3.03
N TYR A 106 8.31 -12.52 1.78
CA TYR A 106 7.62 -13.18 0.67
C TYR A 106 7.67 -14.70 0.84
N ILE A 107 8.85 -15.23 1.22
CA ILE A 107 9.00 -16.65 1.54
C ILE A 107 8.12 -17.02 2.73
N ASP A 108 8.10 -16.18 3.77
CA ASP A 108 7.32 -16.40 4.99
C ASP A 108 5.82 -16.48 4.74
N ASP A 109 5.31 -15.67 3.82
CA ASP A 109 3.92 -15.77 3.38
C ASP A 109 3.66 -17.05 2.57
N TYR A 110 4.54 -17.35 1.60
CA TYR A 110 4.45 -18.58 0.78
C TYR A 110 4.46 -19.87 1.62
N ILE A 111 5.24 -19.92 2.71
CA ILE A 111 5.31 -21.09 3.58
C ILE A 111 4.27 -21.08 4.71
N GLY A 112 3.47 -20.02 4.84
CA GLY A 112 2.45 -19.88 5.89
C GLY A 112 3.01 -19.58 7.29
N ARG A 113 4.19 -18.96 7.38
CA ARG A 113 4.78 -18.55 8.67
C ARG A 113 3.97 -17.45 9.34
N ASN A 114 3.51 -16.47 8.56
CA ASN A 114 2.72 -15.31 8.99
C ASN A 114 1.18 -15.52 8.82
N PHE A 115 0.72 -16.78 8.76
CA PHE A 115 -0.69 -17.09 8.55
C PHE A 115 -1.55 -16.52 9.69
N ILE A 116 -2.54 -15.69 9.35
CA ILE A 116 -3.36 -14.97 10.35
C ILE A 116 -4.58 -15.77 10.83
N GLY A 117 -4.83 -16.95 10.27
CA GLY A 117 -5.94 -17.82 10.62
C GLY A 117 -7.19 -17.61 9.76
N ASN A 118 -7.90 -18.71 9.49
CA ASN A 118 -9.11 -18.72 8.65
C ASN A 118 -10.24 -17.85 9.20
N SER A 119 -10.39 -17.73 10.53
CA SER A 119 -11.44 -16.91 11.13
C SER A 119 -11.31 -15.44 10.76
N LYS A 120 -10.11 -14.86 10.91
CA LYS A 120 -9.84 -13.46 10.54
C LYS A 120 -9.98 -13.23 9.03
N ILE A 121 -9.51 -14.18 8.21
CA ILE A 121 -9.63 -14.11 6.75
C ILE A 121 -11.09 -14.14 6.31
N ASN A 122 -11.90 -15.05 6.89
CA ASN A 122 -13.32 -15.14 6.59
C ASN A 122 -14.07 -13.89 7.01
N GLU A 123 -13.75 -13.31 8.18
CA GLU A 123 -14.31 -12.03 8.62
C GLU A 123 -14.03 -10.91 7.60
N GLN A 124 -12.78 -10.78 7.16
CA GLN A 124 -12.38 -9.77 6.17
C GLN A 124 -13.03 -10.02 4.80
N ALA A 125 -13.14 -11.27 4.37
CA ALA A 125 -13.83 -11.64 3.13
C ALA A 125 -15.33 -11.26 3.19
N LEU A 126 -16.02 -11.57 4.29
CA LEU A 126 -17.43 -11.23 4.46
C LEU A 126 -17.65 -9.71 4.48
N LYS A 127 -16.78 -8.95 5.14
CA LYS A 127 -16.81 -7.48 5.11
C LYS A 127 -16.64 -6.95 3.68
N LEU A 128 -15.65 -7.45 2.95
CA LEU A 128 -15.44 -7.06 1.55
C LEU A 128 -16.60 -7.45 0.63
N LYS A 129 -17.25 -8.59 0.89
CA LYS A 129 -18.46 -8.98 0.15
C LYS A 129 -19.60 -7.99 0.38
N ALA A 130 -19.82 -7.57 1.63
CA ALA A 130 -20.83 -6.56 1.94
C ALA A 130 -20.51 -5.22 1.26
N VAL A 131 -19.24 -4.77 1.32
CA VAL A 131 -18.78 -3.57 0.61
C VAL A 131 -18.98 -3.69 -0.90
N GLN A 132 -18.65 -4.84 -1.50
CA GLN A 132 -18.87 -5.10 -2.92
C GLN A 132 -20.35 -4.93 -3.30
N ASP A 133 -21.26 -5.50 -2.51
CA ASP A 133 -22.70 -5.43 -2.79
C ASP A 133 -23.23 -4.00 -2.66
N SER A 134 -22.78 -3.27 -1.63
CA SER A 134 -23.12 -1.87 -1.45
C SER A 134 -22.59 -0.99 -2.59
N LEU A 135 -21.35 -1.20 -3.04
CA LEU A 135 -20.80 -0.51 -4.20
C LEU A 135 -21.57 -0.86 -5.47
N LYS A 136 -21.96 -2.14 -5.65
CA LYS A 136 -22.69 -2.58 -6.83
C LYS A 136 -24.09 -1.96 -6.92
N ALA A 137 -24.79 -1.83 -5.79
CA ALA A 137 -26.07 -1.13 -5.71
C ALA A 137 -25.97 0.35 -6.15
N ARG A 138 -24.75 0.92 -6.20
CA ARG A 138 -24.46 2.29 -6.62
C ARG A 138 -23.77 2.36 -7.99
N GLY A 139 -23.82 1.28 -8.78
CA GLY A 139 -23.24 1.21 -10.12
C GLY A 139 -21.70 1.10 -10.16
N LYS A 140 -21.06 0.77 -9.04
CA LYS A 140 -19.60 0.65 -8.90
C LYS A 140 -19.18 -0.80 -8.77
N ASP A 141 -17.98 -1.14 -9.21
CA ASP A 141 -17.45 -2.50 -9.06
C ASP A 141 -16.25 -2.51 -8.10
N LEU A 142 -16.31 -3.36 -7.07
CA LEU A 142 -15.13 -3.75 -6.29
C LEU A 142 -14.48 -4.94 -6.99
N ILE A 143 -13.18 -4.87 -7.22
CA ILE A 143 -12.38 -5.93 -7.82
C ILE A 143 -11.12 -6.11 -6.97
N VAL A 144 -10.81 -7.35 -6.62
CA VAL A 144 -9.55 -7.68 -5.94
C VAL A 144 -8.59 -8.39 -6.88
N VAL A 145 -7.29 -8.12 -6.75
CA VAL A 145 -6.23 -8.76 -7.52
C VAL A 145 -5.24 -9.40 -6.54
N PHE A 146 -5.10 -10.72 -6.61
CA PHE A 146 -3.99 -11.40 -5.97
C PHE A 146 -2.84 -11.47 -6.96
N ALA A 147 -1.95 -10.48 -6.88
CA ALA A 147 -0.79 -10.37 -7.75
C ALA A 147 0.18 -11.55 -7.53
N PRO A 148 0.94 -11.96 -8.56
CA PRO A 148 1.92 -13.01 -8.40
C PRO A 148 3.04 -12.54 -7.48
N GLY A 149 3.55 -13.46 -6.65
CA GLY A 149 4.75 -13.22 -5.85
C GLY A 149 5.90 -14.13 -6.27
N LYS A 150 7.13 -13.64 -6.15
CA LYS A 150 8.34 -14.35 -6.59
C LYS A 150 8.53 -15.68 -5.85
N ALA A 151 8.12 -15.78 -4.58
CA ALA A 151 8.28 -17.00 -3.79
C ALA A 151 7.33 -18.11 -4.27
N SER A 152 6.07 -17.77 -4.56
CA SER A 152 5.12 -18.69 -5.23
C SER A 152 5.53 -19.04 -6.66
N PHE A 153 6.15 -18.11 -7.39
CA PHE A 153 6.51 -18.32 -8.79
C PHE A 153 7.79 -19.15 -8.95
N TYR A 154 8.78 -18.98 -8.07
CA TYR A 154 10.05 -19.73 -8.06
C TYR A 154 10.30 -20.48 -6.74
N PRO A 155 9.37 -21.35 -6.29
CA PRO A 155 9.53 -22.05 -5.01
C PRO A 155 10.71 -23.02 -5.02
N GLU A 156 11.11 -23.51 -6.20
CA GLU A 156 12.26 -24.39 -6.37
C GLU A 156 13.60 -23.70 -6.06
N LEU A 157 13.66 -22.37 -6.19
CA LEU A 157 14.85 -21.56 -5.92
C LEU A 157 14.96 -21.15 -4.44
N ILE A 158 13.92 -21.38 -3.64
CA ILE A 158 13.94 -21.10 -2.21
C ILE A 158 14.86 -22.11 -1.49
N PRO A 159 15.71 -21.68 -0.53
CA PRO A 159 16.52 -22.60 0.25
C PRO A 159 15.69 -23.62 1.04
N ASP A 160 16.10 -24.90 1.02
CA ASP A 160 15.32 -26.01 1.60
C ASP A 160 14.97 -25.82 3.08
N ARG A 161 15.79 -25.06 3.83
CA ARG A 161 15.53 -24.72 5.24
C ARG A 161 14.19 -24.00 5.47
N TYR A 162 13.68 -23.28 4.47
CA TYR A 162 12.35 -22.65 4.53
C TYR A 162 11.26 -23.65 4.14
N LEU A 163 11.47 -24.40 3.05
CA LEU A 163 10.48 -25.32 2.50
C LEU A 163 10.12 -26.45 3.48
N LYS A 164 11.06 -26.89 4.32
CA LYS A 164 10.80 -27.85 5.42
C LYS A 164 9.76 -27.37 6.44
N LYS A 165 9.47 -26.07 6.49
CA LYS A 165 8.49 -25.45 7.39
C LYS A 165 7.20 -25.05 6.67
N LYS A 166 7.04 -25.42 5.39
CA LYS A 166 5.84 -25.09 4.61
C LYS A 166 4.61 -25.74 5.24
N LYS A 167 3.59 -24.92 5.47
CA LYS A 167 2.26 -25.33 5.91
C LYS A 167 1.32 -25.37 4.71
N ASP A 168 0.27 -26.18 4.82
CA ASP A 168 -0.80 -26.22 3.81
C ASP A 168 -1.66 -24.95 3.87
N SER A 169 -1.85 -24.39 5.07
CA SER A 169 -2.64 -23.17 5.29
C SER A 169 -1.75 -21.93 5.20
N THR A 170 -2.00 -21.11 4.18
CA THR A 170 -1.37 -19.79 3.98
C THR A 170 -2.43 -18.70 3.84
N ASN A 171 -2.04 -17.43 3.99
CA ASN A 171 -2.98 -16.33 3.84
C ASN A 171 -3.61 -16.32 2.44
N TYR A 172 -2.79 -16.46 1.40
CA TYR A 172 -3.22 -16.53 0.00
C TYR A 172 -4.28 -17.63 -0.24
N VAL A 173 -3.98 -18.89 0.14
CA VAL A 173 -4.88 -20.02 -0.11
C VAL A 173 -6.22 -19.80 0.60
N SER A 174 -6.19 -19.33 1.85
CA SER A 174 -7.38 -19.07 2.63
C SER A 174 -8.21 -17.90 2.06
N PHE A 175 -7.57 -16.81 1.64
CA PHE A 175 -8.27 -15.69 1.00
C PHE A 175 -8.89 -16.10 -0.35
N ALA A 176 -8.15 -16.79 -1.21
CA ALA A 176 -8.66 -17.27 -2.50
C ALA A 176 -9.88 -18.20 -2.33
N ASN A 177 -9.83 -19.12 -1.37
CA ASN A 177 -10.95 -19.99 -1.03
C ASN A 177 -12.15 -19.20 -0.49
N ALA A 178 -11.93 -18.29 0.47
CA ALA A 178 -12.99 -17.47 1.04
C ALA A 178 -13.65 -16.58 -0.03
N PHE A 179 -12.85 -16.03 -0.96
CA PHE A 179 -13.34 -15.15 -2.01
C PHE A 179 -14.19 -15.89 -3.03
N LYS A 180 -13.75 -17.09 -3.43
CA LYS A 180 -14.53 -17.98 -4.30
C LYS A 180 -15.84 -18.42 -3.63
N GLN A 181 -15.80 -18.79 -2.35
CA GLN A 181 -16.99 -19.23 -1.61
C GLN A 181 -18.02 -18.12 -1.44
N ASN A 182 -17.57 -16.89 -1.19
CA ASN A 182 -18.45 -15.75 -0.93
C ASN A 182 -18.81 -14.94 -2.18
N GLY A 183 -18.34 -15.33 -3.37
CA GLY A 183 -18.64 -14.61 -4.62
C GLY A 183 -18.07 -13.20 -4.67
N ILE A 184 -16.87 -13.01 -4.12
CA ILE A 184 -16.13 -11.75 -4.24
C ILE A 184 -15.50 -11.71 -5.63
N ASN A 185 -15.56 -10.57 -6.31
CA ASN A 185 -14.93 -10.38 -7.62
C ASN A 185 -13.43 -10.31 -7.42
N PHE A 186 -12.70 -11.30 -7.91
CA PHE A 186 -11.25 -11.25 -7.88
C PHE A 186 -10.59 -11.88 -9.11
N ILE A 187 -9.37 -11.40 -9.37
CA ILE A 187 -8.44 -11.92 -10.36
C ILE A 187 -7.38 -12.70 -9.58
N ASP A 188 -7.42 -14.02 -9.71
CA ASP A 188 -6.39 -14.90 -9.14
C ASP A 188 -5.15 -14.93 -10.04
N MET A 189 -4.44 -13.81 -10.08
CA MET A 189 -3.30 -13.62 -10.94
C MET A 189 -2.09 -14.44 -10.46
N ASN A 190 -1.94 -14.64 -9.14
CA ASN A 190 -0.94 -15.52 -8.57
C ASN A 190 -1.07 -16.94 -9.14
N LYS A 191 -2.26 -17.55 -9.03
CA LYS A 191 -2.53 -18.87 -9.61
C LYS A 191 -2.25 -18.90 -11.10
N TRP A 192 -2.75 -17.91 -11.85
CA TRP A 192 -2.58 -17.88 -13.30
C TRP A 192 -1.11 -17.79 -13.71
N PHE A 193 -0.30 -16.97 -13.05
CA PHE A 193 1.14 -16.89 -13.33
C PHE A 193 1.83 -18.22 -13.06
N VAL A 194 1.57 -18.83 -11.90
CA VAL A 194 2.17 -20.12 -11.53
C VAL A 194 1.78 -21.21 -12.53
N ASP A 195 0.49 -21.34 -12.85
CA ASP A 195 -0.03 -22.36 -13.78
C ASP A 195 0.49 -22.18 -15.22
N ASN A 196 0.88 -20.95 -15.60
CA ASN A 196 1.36 -20.62 -16.95
C ASN A 196 2.85 -20.30 -17.03
N LYS A 197 3.62 -20.58 -15.96
CA LYS A 197 5.06 -20.29 -15.85
C LYS A 197 5.87 -20.71 -17.08
N THR A 198 5.61 -21.88 -17.64
CA THR A 198 6.33 -22.44 -18.80
C THR A 198 5.88 -21.87 -20.15
N LYS A 199 4.76 -21.14 -20.20
CA LYS A 199 4.21 -20.55 -21.42
C LYS A 199 4.69 -19.12 -21.67
N PHE A 200 5.31 -18.48 -20.69
CA PHE A 200 5.82 -17.13 -20.84
C PHE A 200 7.03 -17.10 -21.78
N LYS A 201 6.98 -16.20 -22.76
CA LYS A 201 8.08 -15.98 -23.73
C LYS A 201 9.31 -15.34 -23.10
N HIS A 202 9.10 -14.57 -22.03
CA HIS A 202 10.13 -13.81 -21.33
C HIS A 202 10.03 -14.07 -19.82
N LYS A 203 11.15 -13.90 -19.09
CA LYS A 203 11.14 -13.93 -17.63
C LYS A 203 10.18 -12.85 -17.10
N VAL A 204 9.50 -13.11 -15.99
CA VAL A 204 8.54 -12.18 -15.36
C VAL A 204 9.04 -11.63 -14.02
N TYR A 205 10.18 -12.12 -13.53
CA TYR A 205 10.89 -11.56 -12.38
C TYR A 205 12.36 -11.33 -12.72
N PRO A 206 12.95 -10.25 -12.21
CA PRO A 206 14.38 -10.03 -12.22
C PRO A 206 15.07 -10.90 -11.16
N LYS A 207 16.31 -11.29 -11.43
CA LYS A 207 17.09 -12.16 -10.54
C LYS A 207 17.33 -11.56 -9.15
N PHE A 208 17.54 -10.24 -9.12
CA PHE A 208 17.91 -9.47 -7.94
C PHE A 208 16.83 -8.48 -7.49
N GLY A 209 15.61 -8.65 -7.98
CA GLY A 209 14.46 -7.89 -7.52
C GLY A 209 13.36 -8.80 -6.96
N THR A 210 12.48 -8.24 -6.12
CA THR A 210 11.35 -8.95 -5.53
C THR A 210 10.04 -8.75 -6.30
N HIS A 211 9.90 -7.60 -6.96
CA HIS A 211 8.74 -7.28 -7.80
C HIS A 211 8.80 -8.01 -9.14
N TRP A 212 7.65 -8.12 -9.80
CA TRP A 212 7.63 -8.46 -11.23
C TRP A 212 8.51 -7.50 -12.04
N ASN A 213 9.04 -7.95 -13.17
CA ASN A 213 9.65 -7.02 -14.12
C ASN A 213 8.57 -6.35 -14.98
N HIS A 214 8.99 -5.44 -15.85
CA HIS A 214 8.07 -4.68 -16.72
C HIS A 214 7.24 -5.58 -17.65
N TYR A 215 7.77 -6.71 -18.13
CA TYR A 215 6.99 -7.68 -18.89
C TYR A 215 5.91 -8.38 -18.04
N GLY A 216 6.26 -8.83 -16.84
CA GLY A 216 5.30 -9.40 -15.89
C GLY A 216 4.20 -8.42 -15.49
N MET A 217 4.58 -7.17 -15.24
CA MET A 217 3.64 -6.07 -14.99
C MET A 217 2.68 -5.86 -16.17
N CYS A 218 3.17 -5.87 -17.42
CA CYS A 218 2.31 -5.69 -18.59
C CYS A 218 1.24 -6.77 -18.71
N LEU A 219 1.61 -8.04 -18.47
CA LEU A 219 0.66 -9.16 -18.43
C LEU A 219 -0.42 -8.94 -17.34
N GLY A 220 0.01 -8.45 -16.17
CA GLY A 220 -0.90 -8.15 -15.06
C GLY A 220 -1.86 -7.01 -15.37
N LEU A 221 -1.34 -5.89 -15.89
CA LEU A 221 -2.13 -4.72 -16.24
C LEU A 221 -3.13 -5.02 -17.37
N ASP A 222 -2.71 -5.73 -18.42
CA ASP A 222 -3.59 -6.21 -19.50
C ASP A 222 -4.75 -7.06 -18.95
N SER A 223 -4.47 -7.95 -18.01
CA SER A 223 -5.49 -8.79 -17.37
C SER A 223 -6.48 -7.95 -16.55
N ILE A 224 -6.01 -6.92 -15.86
CA ILE A 224 -6.86 -6.00 -15.07
C ILE A 224 -7.75 -5.19 -16.02
N ILE A 225 -7.21 -4.62 -17.09
CA ILE A 225 -7.95 -3.84 -18.09
C ILE A 225 -9.06 -4.70 -18.69
N LYS A 226 -8.73 -5.88 -19.22
CA LYS A 226 -9.71 -6.80 -19.82
C LYS A 226 -10.79 -7.26 -18.84
N TYR A 227 -10.43 -7.43 -17.57
CA TYR A 227 -11.41 -7.76 -16.54
C TYR A 227 -12.38 -6.60 -16.30
N ILE A 228 -11.87 -5.37 -16.15
CA ILE A 228 -12.70 -4.17 -15.95
C ILE A 228 -13.61 -3.95 -17.16
N GLU A 229 -13.05 -4.02 -18.37
CA GLU A 229 -13.75 -3.88 -19.65
C GLU A 229 -14.96 -4.83 -19.73
N LYS A 230 -14.72 -6.12 -19.49
CA LYS A 230 -15.78 -7.15 -19.45
C LYS A 230 -16.79 -6.92 -18.33
N LYS A 231 -16.33 -6.56 -17.13
CA LYS A 231 -17.18 -6.41 -15.94
C LYS A 231 -18.14 -5.23 -16.07
N ARG A 232 -17.67 -4.12 -16.65
CA ARG A 232 -18.45 -2.89 -16.84
C ARG A 232 -19.14 -2.80 -18.20
N ASN A 233 -18.84 -3.73 -19.12
CA ASN A 233 -19.37 -3.72 -20.48
C ASN A 233 -19.07 -2.38 -21.19
N ILE A 234 -17.81 -1.96 -21.13
CA ILE A 234 -17.27 -0.77 -21.79
C ILE A 234 -16.20 -1.22 -22.79
N ASN A 235 -15.77 -0.34 -23.70
CA ASN A 235 -14.59 -0.55 -24.54
C ASN A 235 -13.43 0.23 -23.93
N MET A 236 -12.33 -0.40 -23.53
CA MET A 236 -11.16 0.29 -22.96
C MET A 236 -10.05 0.42 -24.00
N PRO A 237 -9.06 1.33 -23.82
CA PRO A 237 -7.91 1.40 -24.72
C PRO A 237 -7.14 0.08 -24.78
N ASP A 238 -6.80 -0.39 -26.00
CA ASP A 238 -5.99 -1.59 -26.18
C ASP A 238 -4.56 -1.34 -25.70
N PHE A 239 -3.96 -2.36 -25.06
CA PHE A 239 -2.57 -2.35 -24.62
C PHE A 239 -1.73 -3.34 -25.43
N ASP A 240 -0.82 -2.82 -26.26
CA ASP A 240 0.16 -3.62 -27.01
C ASP A 240 1.57 -3.44 -26.42
N PHE A 241 2.16 -4.57 -26.06
CA PHE A 241 3.52 -4.70 -25.51
C PHE A 241 4.27 -5.87 -26.18
N SER A 242 3.91 -6.18 -27.44
CA SER A 242 4.44 -7.33 -28.19
C SER A 242 5.93 -7.20 -28.57
N ILE A 243 6.44 -5.97 -28.65
CA ILE A 243 7.86 -5.70 -28.91
C ILE A 243 8.58 -5.59 -27.58
N VAL A 244 9.59 -6.42 -27.36
CA VAL A 244 10.35 -6.52 -26.10
C VAL A 244 11.84 -6.36 -26.38
N ASN A 245 12.46 -5.37 -25.74
CA ASN A 245 13.90 -5.15 -25.76
C ASN A 245 14.54 -5.76 -24.52
N TYR A 246 15.79 -6.20 -24.63
CA TYR A 246 16.55 -6.70 -23.49
C TYR A 246 17.66 -5.73 -23.10
N ASN A 247 17.83 -5.50 -21.81
CA ASN A 247 18.91 -4.65 -21.30
C ASN A 247 19.41 -5.16 -19.94
N THR A 248 20.71 -5.01 -19.68
CA THR A 248 21.34 -5.26 -18.37
C THR A 248 21.30 -4.03 -17.46
N ALA A 249 21.09 -2.83 -18.01
CA ALA A 249 20.77 -1.64 -17.23
C ALA A 249 19.34 -1.75 -16.68
N LEU A 250 19.24 -2.29 -15.47
CA LEU A 250 17.97 -2.53 -14.80
C LEU A 250 17.22 -1.23 -14.47
N LYS A 251 15.89 -1.25 -14.56
CA LYS A 251 15.02 -0.09 -14.32
C LYS A 251 14.18 -0.26 -13.04
N GLY A 252 13.87 0.86 -12.40
CA GLY A 252 12.95 0.91 -11.26
C GLY A 252 13.27 -0.13 -10.19
N ASN A 253 12.29 -0.99 -9.91
CA ASN A 253 12.38 -1.99 -8.84
C ASN A 253 13.07 -3.30 -9.28
N ASP A 254 13.67 -3.36 -10.48
CA ASP A 254 14.26 -4.61 -10.99
C ASP A 254 15.52 -5.07 -10.20
N PHE A 255 16.15 -4.17 -9.43
CA PHE A 255 17.33 -4.44 -8.59
C PHE A 255 17.12 -4.11 -7.11
N ASP A 256 15.86 -4.03 -6.67
CA ASP A 256 15.49 -3.55 -5.34
C ASP A 256 15.94 -4.44 -4.17
N VAL A 257 16.25 -5.73 -4.41
CA VAL A 257 16.87 -6.60 -3.41
C VAL A 257 18.40 -6.58 -3.52
N GLY A 258 18.91 -6.48 -4.75
CA GLY A 258 20.34 -6.38 -5.03
C GLY A 258 20.98 -5.18 -4.33
N ILE A 259 20.32 -4.02 -4.35
CA ILE A 259 20.81 -2.81 -3.68
C ILE A 259 20.95 -2.98 -2.16
N LEU A 260 20.06 -3.75 -1.52
CA LEU A 260 20.09 -4.01 -0.07
C LEU A 260 21.31 -4.82 0.37
N THR A 261 21.92 -5.57 -0.55
CA THR A 261 23.10 -6.39 -0.25
C THR A 261 24.31 -5.55 0.14
N ASN A 262 24.34 -4.25 -0.23
CA ASN A 262 25.43 -3.33 0.09
C ASN A 262 26.79 -4.00 -0.18
N LEU A 263 27.06 -4.40 -1.42
CA LEU A 263 28.33 -5.00 -1.83
C LEU A 263 29.33 -3.93 -2.30
N LEU A 264 30.62 -4.28 -2.34
CA LEU A 264 31.63 -3.43 -2.95
C LEU A 264 31.51 -3.45 -4.47
N ILE A 265 31.30 -4.64 -5.03
CA ILE A 265 31.06 -4.86 -6.44
C ILE A 265 29.58 -5.23 -6.59
N PRO A 266 28.75 -4.38 -7.25
CA PRO A 266 27.36 -4.71 -7.49
C PRO A 266 27.22 -6.05 -8.24
N LEU A 267 26.16 -6.80 -7.91
CA LEU A 267 25.85 -8.05 -8.61
C LEU A 267 25.57 -7.78 -10.09
N ASP A 268 26.15 -8.59 -10.96
CA ASP A 268 25.98 -8.50 -12.42
C ASP A 268 24.61 -9.06 -12.86
N PRO A 269 23.69 -8.23 -13.37
CA PRO A 269 22.34 -8.66 -13.70
C PRO A 269 22.25 -9.37 -15.06
N ASP A 270 21.40 -10.39 -15.13
CA ASP A 270 20.97 -10.94 -16.42
C ASP A 270 20.21 -9.87 -17.24
N PRO A 271 20.25 -9.91 -18.59
CA PRO A 271 19.40 -9.06 -19.41
C PRO A 271 17.90 -9.24 -19.08
N ASN A 272 17.22 -8.14 -18.76
CA ASN A 272 15.80 -8.13 -18.38
C ASN A 272 14.92 -7.64 -19.56
N PRO A 273 13.71 -8.19 -19.74
CA PRO A 273 12.80 -7.77 -20.81
C PRO A 273 12.07 -6.46 -20.47
N TYR A 274 12.19 -5.49 -21.37
CA TYR A 274 11.53 -4.19 -21.34
C TYR A 274 10.62 -4.05 -22.57
N PRO A 275 9.30 -4.23 -22.41
CA PRO A 275 8.36 -4.03 -23.49
C PRO A 275 8.31 -2.57 -23.95
N ILE A 276 8.02 -2.36 -25.23
CA ILE A 276 7.66 -1.05 -25.77
C ILE A 276 6.14 -0.91 -25.71
N TYR A 277 5.68 0.10 -24.97
CA TYR A 277 4.25 0.32 -24.77
C TYR A 277 3.61 1.02 -25.95
N LYS A 278 2.52 0.46 -26.45
CA LYS A 278 1.66 1.06 -27.45
C LYS A 278 0.22 1.00 -26.97
N TYR A 279 -0.50 2.08 -27.20
CA TYR A 279 -1.89 2.23 -26.79
C TYR A 279 -2.72 2.57 -28.01
N LYS A 280 -3.87 1.91 -28.14
CA LYS A 280 -4.83 2.23 -29.20
C LYS A 280 -6.15 2.63 -28.55
N ALA A 281 -6.55 3.86 -28.81
CA ALA A 281 -7.83 4.41 -28.41
C ALA A 281 -8.60 4.87 -29.65
N ASP A 282 -9.91 4.66 -29.64
CA ASP A 282 -10.84 5.19 -30.65
C ASP A 282 -11.92 6.04 -29.98
N ALA A 283 -12.83 6.62 -30.78
CA ALA A 283 -13.88 7.50 -30.31
C ALA A 283 -14.85 6.85 -29.31
N ASN A 284 -14.91 5.52 -29.24
CA ASN A 284 -15.79 4.77 -28.34
C ASN A 284 -15.06 4.24 -27.10
N THR A 285 -13.74 4.45 -26.99
CA THR A 285 -12.99 4.01 -25.81
C THR A 285 -13.32 4.85 -24.58
N VAL A 286 -13.49 4.16 -23.45
CA VAL A 286 -13.86 4.72 -22.16
C VAL A 286 -12.73 4.45 -21.17
N LYS A 287 -12.28 5.51 -20.49
CA LYS A 287 -11.39 5.40 -19.34
C LYS A 287 -12.21 5.50 -18.06
N PRO A 288 -12.46 4.39 -17.32
CA PRO A 288 -13.18 4.46 -16.06
C PRO A 288 -12.37 5.22 -14.99
N ASP A 289 -13.07 5.79 -14.01
CA ASP A 289 -12.42 6.29 -12.80
C ASP A 289 -12.13 5.12 -11.84
N VAL A 290 -10.85 4.83 -11.63
CA VAL A 290 -10.40 3.70 -10.83
C VAL A 290 -9.65 4.23 -9.61
N LEU A 291 -10.11 3.87 -8.42
CA LEU A 291 -9.30 3.98 -7.21
C LEU A 291 -8.53 2.67 -7.02
N VAL A 292 -7.21 2.73 -7.00
CA VAL A 292 -6.38 1.58 -6.65
C VAL A 292 -5.94 1.67 -5.19
N VAL A 293 -6.15 0.63 -4.40
CA VAL A 293 -5.62 0.49 -3.04
C VAL A 293 -4.73 -0.74 -3.01
N GLY A 294 -3.47 -0.60 -2.62
CA GLY A 294 -2.57 -1.74 -2.72
C GLY A 294 -1.21 -1.57 -2.08
N ASP A 295 -0.39 -2.58 -2.28
CA ASP A 295 1.00 -2.62 -1.87
C ASP A 295 1.96 -2.16 -2.99
N SER A 296 3.26 -2.32 -2.77
CA SER A 296 4.34 -1.82 -3.62
C SER A 296 4.32 -2.34 -5.06
N TYR A 297 3.55 -3.40 -5.37
CA TYR A 297 3.42 -3.90 -6.74
C TYR A 297 2.81 -2.88 -7.70
N TRP A 298 1.94 -2.00 -7.21
CA TRP A 298 1.35 -0.95 -8.04
C TRP A 298 2.30 0.22 -8.36
N TRP A 299 3.46 0.30 -7.70
CA TRP A 299 4.48 1.29 -8.07
C TRP A 299 5.09 1.03 -9.45
N CYS A 300 5.09 -0.21 -9.94
CA CYS A 300 5.63 -0.49 -11.27
C CYS A 300 4.75 0.14 -12.37
N PRO A 301 3.41 -0.08 -12.40
CA PRO A 301 2.53 0.62 -13.34
C PRO A 301 2.61 2.16 -13.22
N VAL A 302 2.55 2.68 -12.00
CA VAL A 302 2.55 4.12 -11.75
C VAL A 302 3.90 4.76 -12.09
N GLY A 303 5.01 4.05 -11.87
CA GLY A 303 6.36 4.52 -12.19
C GLY A 303 6.64 4.65 -13.69
N ASP A 304 5.89 3.92 -14.52
CA ASP A 304 5.95 3.97 -15.99
C ASP A 304 4.82 4.83 -16.59
N ASP A 305 4.08 5.58 -15.77
CA ASP A 305 2.92 6.38 -16.16
C ASP A 305 1.87 5.57 -16.95
N LEU A 306 1.71 4.27 -16.67
CA LEU A 306 0.74 3.43 -17.38
C LEU A 306 -0.73 3.74 -17.03
N PRO A 307 -1.11 3.98 -15.76
CA PRO A 307 -2.52 4.17 -15.40
C PRO A 307 -3.23 5.30 -16.15
N ILE A 308 -2.54 6.42 -16.46
CA ILE A 308 -3.13 7.55 -17.19
C ILE A 308 -3.59 7.20 -18.61
N HIS A 309 -3.09 6.09 -19.18
CA HIS A 309 -3.50 5.62 -20.50
C HIS A 309 -4.82 4.84 -20.48
N PHE A 310 -5.23 4.30 -19.32
CA PHE A 310 -6.39 3.40 -19.20
C PHE A 310 -7.47 3.93 -18.26
N PHE A 311 -7.11 4.77 -17.30
CA PHE A 311 -8.02 5.31 -16.29
C PHE A 311 -8.17 6.82 -16.42
N ARG A 312 -9.31 7.34 -15.95
CA ARG A 312 -9.60 8.77 -16.01
C ARG A 312 -8.63 9.59 -15.17
N GLU A 313 -8.27 9.05 -14.02
CA GLU A 313 -7.31 9.59 -13.06
C GLU A 313 -6.36 8.48 -12.62
N ASP A 314 -5.08 8.80 -12.46
CA ASP A 314 -4.10 7.90 -11.83
C ASP A 314 -4.10 8.16 -10.32
N GLU A 315 -5.00 7.50 -9.59
CA GLU A 315 -5.05 7.58 -8.13
C GLU A 315 -4.79 6.23 -7.46
N TYR A 316 -3.80 6.26 -6.57
CA TYR A 316 -3.31 5.08 -5.87
C TYR A 316 -3.15 5.35 -4.38
N TRP A 317 -3.76 4.52 -3.55
CA TRP A 317 -3.65 4.55 -2.10
C TRP A 317 -2.70 3.44 -1.63
N PHE A 318 -1.46 3.82 -1.37
CA PHE A 318 -0.45 2.90 -0.85
C PHE A 318 -0.78 2.49 0.58
N TYR A 319 -1.03 1.20 0.78
CA TYR A 319 -1.47 0.57 2.03
C TYR A 319 -2.67 1.26 2.70
N ASN A 320 -3.57 1.90 1.93
CA ASN A 320 -4.65 2.73 2.47
C ASN A 320 -4.15 3.82 3.46
N LYS A 321 -2.90 4.28 3.30
CA LYS A 321 -2.25 5.25 4.19
C LYS A 321 -1.86 6.53 3.47
N THR A 322 -1.30 6.40 2.27
CA THR A 322 -0.80 7.53 1.49
C THR A 322 -1.52 7.58 0.15
N GLN A 323 -2.13 8.71 -0.17
CA GLN A 323 -2.70 9.00 -1.48
C GLN A 323 -1.58 9.50 -2.40
N LEU A 324 -1.42 8.83 -3.54
CA LEU A 324 -0.62 9.25 -4.67
C LEU A 324 -1.54 9.57 -5.84
N VAL A 325 -1.26 10.68 -6.53
CA VAL A 325 -1.89 11.05 -7.79
C VAL A 325 -0.81 11.39 -8.79
N HIS A 326 -0.80 10.74 -9.96
CA HIS A 326 0.29 10.84 -10.95
C HIS A 326 1.67 10.56 -10.33
N ASN A 327 1.80 9.45 -9.61
CA ASN A 327 3.00 9.06 -8.85
C ASN A 327 3.50 10.09 -7.80
N GLN A 328 2.71 11.12 -7.46
CA GLN A 328 3.10 12.14 -6.49
C GLN A 328 2.30 12.02 -5.21
N LYS A 329 2.98 11.98 -4.06
CA LYS A 329 2.33 12.00 -2.75
C LYS A 329 1.49 13.28 -2.61
N ARG A 330 0.19 13.12 -2.30
CA ARG A 330 -0.74 14.23 -2.10
C ARG A 330 -1.12 14.40 -0.64
N LYS A 331 -1.72 13.37 -0.03
CA LYS A 331 -2.30 13.45 1.32
C LYS A 331 -2.18 12.11 2.05
N ASP A 332 -2.29 12.15 3.37
CA ASP A 332 -2.56 10.95 4.14
C ASP A 332 -4.05 10.57 3.95
N VAL A 333 -4.34 9.30 3.67
CA VAL A 333 -5.69 8.80 3.37
C VAL A 333 -6.66 9.06 4.53
N LYS A 334 -6.18 9.00 5.78
CA LYS A 334 -6.98 9.32 6.98
C LYS A 334 -7.56 10.73 6.99
N LEU A 335 -7.01 11.66 6.20
CA LEU A 335 -7.49 13.05 6.08
C LEU A 335 -8.50 13.22 4.93
N LEU A 336 -8.77 12.15 4.17
CA LEU A 336 -9.72 12.16 3.07
C LEU A 336 -11.13 11.82 3.58
N ASN A 337 -12.14 12.41 2.94
CA ASN A 337 -13.51 11.94 3.07
C ASN A 337 -13.67 10.67 2.22
N LEU A 338 -13.71 9.50 2.86
CA LEU A 338 -13.83 8.21 2.19
C LEU A 338 -15.10 8.11 1.33
N SER A 339 -16.22 8.66 1.82
CA SER A 339 -17.50 8.67 1.09
C SER A 339 -17.38 9.41 -0.24
N ALA A 340 -16.84 10.63 -0.21
CA ALA A 340 -16.61 11.43 -1.40
C ALA A 340 -15.59 10.74 -2.34
N ALA A 341 -14.51 10.19 -1.78
CA ALA A 341 -13.48 9.50 -2.55
C ALA A 341 -14.02 8.27 -3.29
N LEU A 342 -15.00 7.56 -2.73
CA LEU A 342 -15.64 6.40 -3.37
C LEU A 342 -16.79 6.80 -4.30
N ALA A 343 -17.50 7.91 -4.01
CA ALA A 343 -18.64 8.38 -4.81
C ALA A 343 -18.26 8.68 -6.28
N GLN A 344 -17.05 9.18 -6.53
CA GLN A 344 -16.58 9.53 -7.88
C GLN A 344 -16.06 8.34 -8.71
N ARG A 345 -15.96 7.14 -8.13
CA ARG A 345 -15.33 5.98 -8.80
C ARG A 345 -16.30 5.15 -9.60
N ASP A 346 -15.81 4.61 -10.71
CA ASP A 346 -16.43 3.49 -11.41
C ASP A 346 -15.98 2.16 -10.80
N VAL A 347 -14.70 2.06 -10.46
CA VAL A 347 -14.07 0.85 -9.95
C VAL A 347 -13.24 1.15 -8.70
N VAL A 348 -13.33 0.26 -7.72
CA VAL A 348 -12.36 0.17 -6.63
C VAL A 348 -11.56 -1.10 -6.84
N LEU A 349 -10.26 -0.95 -7.06
CA LEU A 349 -9.32 -2.05 -7.29
C LEU A 349 -8.47 -2.25 -6.05
N LEU A 350 -8.57 -3.41 -5.39
CA LEU A 350 -7.67 -3.79 -4.31
C LEU A 350 -6.60 -4.74 -4.86
N ILE A 351 -5.32 -4.42 -4.71
CA ILE A 351 -4.22 -5.32 -5.14
C ILE A 351 -3.38 -5.74 -3.95
N ALA A 352 -3.10 -7.03 -3.86
CA ALA A 352 -2.30 -7.62 -2.80
C ALA A 352 -1.40 -8.73 -3.31
N THR A 353 -0.20 -8.77 -2.75
CA THR A 353 0.85 -9.73 -3.10
C THR A 353 1.36 -10.46 -1.86
N GLU A 354 2.18 -11.48 -2.08
CA GLU A 354 2.99 -12.09 -1.03
C GLU A 354 3.71 -11.03 -0.20
N ALA A 355 4.03 -11.38 1.05
CA ALA A 355 4.48 -10.48 2.10
C ALA A 355 3.41 -9.51 2.65
N THR A 356 2.26 -9.31 2.00
CA THR A 356 1.26 -8.32 2.48
C THR A 356 -0.13 -8.90 2.77
N TYR A 357 -0.39 -10.16 2.44
CA TYR A 357 -1.69 -10.79 2.71
C TYR A 357 -2.08 -10.79 4.19
N TYR A 358 -1.12 -10.86 5.11
CA TYR A 358 -1.42 -10.83 6.56
C TYR A 358 -2.03 -9.49 7.04
N MET A 359 -1.83 -8.42 6.27
CA MET A 359 -2.36 -7.08 6.54
C MET A 359 -3.45 -6.65 5.54
N PHE A 360 -3.71 -7.44 4.50
CA PHE A 360 -4.80 -7.21 3.56
C PHE A 360 -6.17 -7.29 4.27
N PRO A 361 -7.15 -6.39 4.00
CA PRO A 361 -7.20 -5.35 2.96
C PRO A 361 -6.71 -3.96 3.43
N TYR A 362 -5.64 -3.91 4.23
CA TYR A 362 -4.95 -2.69 4.66
C TYR A 362 -5.82 -1.72 5.47
N GLY A 363 -6.88 -2.22 6.10
CA GLY A 363 -7.88 -1.40 6.79
C GLY A 363 -8.96 -0.80 5.89
N PHE A 364 -8.76 -0.78 4.56
CA PHE A 364 -9.77 -0.27 3.62
C PHE A 364 -11.10 -1.00 3.74
N GLY A 365 -11.04 -2.34 3.84
CA GLY A 365 -12.24 -3.17 3.99
C GLY A 365 -13.04 -2.82 5.25
N ASP A 366 -12.37 -2.56 6.37
CA ASP A 366 -13.01 -2.15 7.62
C ASP A 366 -13.60 -0.74 7.52
N ASP A 367 -12.88 0.22 6.93
CA ASP A 367 -13.35 1.60 6.79
C ASP A 367 -14.54 1.70 5.82
N ALA A 368 -14.47 1.01 4.68
CA ALA A 368 -15.57 0.94 3.71
C ALA A 368 -16.76 0.15 4.28
N TYR A 369 -16.52 -0.91 5.06
CA TYR A 369 -17.59 -1.63 5.74
C TYR A 369 -18.26 -0.74 6.78
N LYS A 370 -17.50 0.04 7.56
CA LYS A 370 -18.12 0.99 8.50
C LYS A 370 -18.95 2.04 7.77
N LEU A 371 -18.48 2.51 6.62
CA LEU A 371 -19.19 3.49 5.80
C LEU A 371 -20.50 2.93 5.23
N TYR A 372 -20.51 1.70 4.72
CA TYR A 372 -21.67 1.16 4.00
C TYR A 372 -22.51 0.16 4.79
N CYS A 373 -21.96 -0.44 5.85
CA CYS A 373 -22.47 -1.68 6.44
C CYS A 373 -22.42 -1.74 7.98
N ASN A 374 -21.86 -0.76 8.70
CA ASN A 374 -21.96 -0.77 10.17
C ASN A 374 -23.42 -0.70 10.60
N ASP A 375 -23.73 -1.24 11.78
CA ASP A 375 -25.10 -1.49 12.24
C ASP A 375 -25.93 -0.21 12.36
N ASN A 376 -26.53 0.12 11.23
CA ASN A 376 -27.55 1.12 11.10
C ASN A 376 -28.92 0.47 11.25
N SER A 377 -29.07 -0.75 11.78
CA SER A 377 -30.40 -1.38 11.93
C SER A 377 -31.37 -0.50 12.71
N LYS A 378 -30.88 0.17 13.76
CA LYS A 378 -31.64 1.16 14.51
C LYS A 378 -32.03 2.34 13.61
N ARG A 379 -31.08 2.92 12.88
CA ARG A 379 -31.31 4.07 11.98
C ARG A 379 -32.21 3.70 10.78
N ILE A 380 -32.04 2.52 10.22
CA ILE A 380 -32.88 1.93 9.17
C ILE A 380 -34.28 1.70 9.71
N SER A 381 -34.42 1.20 10.94
CA SER A 381 -35.74 1.03 11.58
C SER A 381 -36.42 2.38 11.83
N GLU A 382 -35.66 3.39 12.25
CA GLU A 382 -36.15 4.77 12.38
C GLU A 382 -36.59 5.35 11.03
N ILE A 383 -35.76 5.24 9.99
CA ILE A 383 -36.10 5.71 8.64
C ILE A 383 -37.33 4.98 8.08
N ILE A 384 -37.44 3.66 8.29
CA ILE A 384 -38.63 2.88 7.89
C ILE A 384 -39.86 3.35 8.68
N ALA A 385 -39.71 3.66 9.97
CA ALA A 385 -40.80 4.21 10.76
C ALA A 385 -41.24 5.59 10.22
N ASP A 386 -40.30 6.48 9.88
CA ASP A 386 -40.57 7.79 9.28
C ASP A 386 -41.27 7.66 7.92
N MET A 387 -40.80 6.72 7.08
CA MET A 387 -41.45 6.38 5.80
C MET A 387 -42.89 5.93 6.00
N LYS A 388 -43.14 5.02 6.96
CA LYS A 388 -44.48 4.51 7.28
C LYS A 388 -45.40 5.59 7.87
N ASN A 389 -44.83 6.54 8.61
CA ASN A 389 -45.57 7.65 9.24
C ASN A 389 -45.87 8.81 8.28
N ASN A 390 -45.12 8.94 7.18
CA ASN A 390 -45.37 9.93 6.13
C ASN A 390 -46.21 9.33 4.99
N LYS A 391 -47.51 9.68 4.96
CA LYS A 391 -48.48 9.15 3.99
C LYS A 391 -48.02 9.26 2.53
N SER A 392 -47.57 10.44 2.10
CA SER A 392 -47.14 10.69 0.72
C SER A 392 -45.93 9.87 0.32
N TRP A 393 -45.02 9.66 1.26
CA TRP A 393 -43.81 8.91 1.05
C TRP A 393 -44.11 7.41 0.99
N TYR A 394 -44.89 6.89 1.94
CA TYR A 394 -45.30 5.48 1.96
C TYR A 394 -46.01 5.07 0.66
N GLU A 395 -46.93 5.90 0.15
CA GLU A 395 -47.62 5.68 -1.12
C GLU A 395 -46.64 5.56 -2.30
N SER A 396 -45.59 6.38 -2.33
CA SER A 396 -44.53 6.29 -3.35
C SER A 396 -43.72 4.99 -3.26
N ILE A 397 -43.47 4.47 -2.06
CA ILE A 397 -42.73 3.21 -1.87
C ILE A 397 -43.57 2.01 -2.31
N VAL A 398 -44.89 2.04 -2.06
CA VAL A 398 -45.81 1.01 -2.54
C VAL A 398 -45.82 0.93 -4.07
N ALA A 399 -45.86 2.08 -4.75
CA ALA A 399 -45.78 2.14 -6.21
C ALA A 399 -44.46 1.57 -6.73
N LYS A 400 -43.32 1.95 -6.13
CA LYS A 400 -42.00 1.39 -6.49
C LYS A 400 -41.93 -0.13 -6.29
N ALA A 401 -42.50 -0.65 -5.21
CA ALA A 401 -42.48 -2.09 -4.92
C ALA A 401 -43.23 -2.89 -6.01
N GLN A 402 -44.35 -2.35 -6.50
CA GLN A 402 -45.13 -2.92 -7.60
C GLN A 402 -44.37 -2.85 -8.93
N GLU A 403 -43.77 -1.70 -9.25
CA GLU A 403 -42.96 -1.51 -10.46
C GLU A 403 -41.75 -2.46 -10.51
N ASN A 404 -41.07 -2.61 -9.37
CA ASN A 404 -39.88 -3.45 -9.26
C ASN A 404 -40.18 -4.94 -9.07
N ASN A 405 -41.45 -5.34 -8.97
CA ASN A 405 -41.89 -6.71 -8.71
C ASN A 405 -41.20 -7.36 -7.49
N ILE A 406 -41.13 -6.64 -6.37
CA ILE A 406 -40.58 -7.13 -5.10
C ILE A 406 -41.54 -6.91 -3.93
N ALA A 407 -41.34 -7.67 -2.84
CA ALA A 407 -42.12 -7.49 -1.62
C ALA A 407 -41.93 -6.08 -1.02
N LEU A 408 -43.02 -5.49 -0.50
CA LEU A 408 -43.01 -4.14 0.08
C LEU A 408 -41.97 -3.96 1.19
N GLU A 409 -41.83 -4.92 2.09
CA GLU A 409 -40.83 -4.87 3.17
C GLU A 409 -39.39 -4.90 2.63
N LYS A 410 -39.17 -5.53 1.48
CA LYS A 410 -37.88 -5.50 0.78
C LYS A 410 -37.63 -4.12 0.14
N GLN A 411 -38.65 -3.52 -0.47
CA GLN A 411 -38.55 -2.16 -1.03
C GLN A 411 -38.30 -1.10 0.06
N LEU A 412 -39.03 -1.17 1.18
CA LEU A 412 -38.85 -0.29 2.34
C LEU A 412 -37.41 -0.33 2.86
N LYS A 413 -36.83 -1.53 2.97
CA LYS A 413 -35.44 -1.69 3.38
C LYS A 413 -34.47 -1.07 2.38
N LEU A 414 -34.68 -1.28 1.07
CA LEU A 414 -33.82 -0.71 0.02
C LEU A 414 -33.85 0.83 0.00
N ASP A 415 -35.03 1.45 0.12
CA ASP A 415 -35.14 2.91 0.20
C ASP A 415 -34.56 3.44 1.51
N ALA A 416 -34.67 2.72 2.63
CA ALA A 416 -34.09 3.14 3.90
C ALA A 416 -32.55 3.08 3.87
N GLU A 417 -31.99 2.06 3.22
CA GLU A 417 -30.55 1.96 2.94
C GLU A 417 -30.07 3.07 1.98
N PHE A 418 -30.90 3.48 1.02
CA PHE A 418 -30.60 4.60 0.12
C PHE A 418 -30.52 5.94 0.88
N ILE A 419 -31.48 6.22 1.75
CA ILE A 419 -31.48 7.47 2.55
C ILE A 419 -30.34 7.51 3.54
N LEU A 420 -30.13 6.42 4.27
CA LEU A 420 -28.98 6.29 5.14
C LEU A 420 -27.67 6.57 4.37
N CYS A 421 -27.58 6.09 3.13
CA CYS A 421 -26.45 6.41 2.29
C CYS A 421 -26.35 7.90 1.94
N THR A 422 -27.45 8.59 1.68
CA THR A 422 -27.42 10.04 1.43
C THR A 422 -26.99 10.84 2.66
N GLU A 423 -27.41 10.43 3.86
CA GLU A 423 -26.95 11.00 5.14
C GLU A 423 -25.45 10.79 5.36
N ILE A 424 -24.92 9.65 4.90
CA ILE A 424 -23.50 9.29 5.00
C ILE A 424 -22.65 9.98 3.91
N ILE A 425 -23.21 10.24 2.73
CA ILE A 425 -22.55 10.97 1.64
C ILE A 425 -22.47 12.48 1.95
N ASN A 426 -23.50 13.03 2.58
CA ASN A 426 -23.56 14.41 3.04
C ASN A 426 -23.70 14.46 4.57
N PRO A 427 -22.66 14.07 5.33
CA PRO A 427 -22.73 14.15 6.78
C PRO A 427 -22.92 15.61 7.18
N LYS A 428 -23.81 15.86 8.14
CA LYS A 428 -23.86 17.16 8.81
C LYS A 428 -22.47 17.48 9.34
N GLU A 429 -21.95 18.66 9.02
CA GLU A 429 -20.63 19.09 9.50
C GLU A 429 -20.57 18.94 11.02
N THR A 430 -19.49 18.40 11.57
CA THR A 430 -19.33 18.34 13.03
C THR A 430 -19.05 19.73 13.59
N VAL A 431 -19.32 19.94 14.88
CA VAL A 431 -18.99 21.19 15.57
C VAL A 431 -17.50 21.50 15.41
N GLU A 432 -16.59 20.52 15.54
CA GLU A 432 -15.15 20.70 15.28
C GLU A 432 -14.82 21.14 13.85
N GLN A 433 -15.49 20.58 12.82
CA GLN A 433 -15.28 20.99 11.43
C GLN A 433 -15.77 22.43 11.20
N ILE A 434 -16.87 22.82 11.85
CA ILE A 434 -17.38 24.19 11.83
C ILE A 434 -16.41 25.13 12.57
N ILE A 435 -15.84 24.71 13.70
CA ILE A 435 -14.79 25.46 14.43
C ILE A 435 -13.59 25.72 13.53
N ASP A 436 -13.10 24.69 12.82
CA ASP A 436 -11.96 24.84 11.91
C ASP A 436 -12.31 25.75 10.72
N ARG A 437 -13.54 25.70 10.21
CA ARG A 437 -14.00 26.63 9.18
C ARG A 437 -14.09 28.06 9.70
N ILE A 438 -14.65 28.27 10.89
CA ILE A 438 -14.71 29.58 11.55
C ILE A 438 -13.30 30.15 11.66
N ARG A 439 -12.32 29.35 12.14
CA ARG A 439 -10.93 29.78 12.32
C ARG A 439 -10.24 30.17 11.01
N ASN A 440 -10.58 29.50 9.92
CA ASN A 440 -10.00 29.75 8.60
C ASN A 440 -10.76 30.81 7.77
N ASP A 441 -11.93 31.26 8.22
CA ASP A 441 -12.71 32.32 7.58
C ASP A 441 -12.41 33.68 8.22
N VAL A 442 -11.70 34.54 7.48
CA VAL A 442 -11.29 35.87 7.95
C VAL A 442 -12.49 36.78 8.27
N SER A 443 -13.58 36.66 7.51
CA SER A 443 -14.79 37.45 7.72
C SER A 443 -15.52 36.99 8.98
N TRP A 444 -15.68 35.68 9.14
CA TRP A 444 -16.32 35.09 10.32
C TRP A 444 -15.51 35.38 11.59
N MET A 445 -14.19 35.23 11.56
CA MET A 445 -13.32 35.58 12.70
C MET A 445 -13.42 37.05 13.12
N LYS A 446 -13.70 37.97 12.19
CA LYS A 446 -13.95 39.38 12.52
C LYS A 446 -15.24 39.54 13.32
N THR A 447 -16.29 38.80 12.95
CA THR A 447 -17.56 38.80 13.70
C THR A 447 -17.41 38.12 15.07
N ILE A 448 -16.63 37.03 15.16
CA ILE A 448 -16.33 36.34 16.42
C ILE A 448 -15.65 37.28 17.41
N LYS A 449 -14.62 38.03 16.98
CA LYS A 449 -13.91 38.99 17.84
C LYS A 449 -14.87 40.03 18.42
N LYS A 450 -15.70 40.63 17.57
CA LYS A 450 -16.71 41.60 18.02
C LYS A 450 -17.71 40.98 19.00
N LYS A 451 -18.29 39.82 18.67
CA LYS A 451 -19.22 39.11 19.56
C LYS A 451 -18.57 38.74 20.90
N SER A 452 -17.29 38.37 20.90
CA SER A 452 -16.56 38.01 22.12
C SER A 452 -16.30 39.22 23.03
N GLU A 453 -16.01 40.38 22.45
CA GLU A 453 -15.88 41.66 23.17
C GLU A 453 -17.24 42.11 23.74
N ASP A 454 -18.30 42.07 22.92
CA ASP A 454 -19.65 42.49 23.31
C ASP A 454 -20.21 41.62 24.47
N LYS A 455 -19.89 40.33 24.49
CA LYS A 455 -20.33 39.38 25.53
C LYS A 455 -19.35 39.22 26.69
N ASN A 456 -18.19 39.89 26.64
CA ASN A 456 -17.11 39.73 27.62
C ASN A 456 -16.69 38.26 27.85
N ILE A 457 -16.52 37.49 26.77
CA ILE A 457 -16.05 36.10 26.78
C ILE A 457 -14.80 35.93 25.93
N THR A 458 -14.10 34.81 26.07
CA THR A 458 -12.92 34.54 25.24
C THR A 458 -13.30 34.28 23.78
N ILE A 459 -12.40 34.60 22.85
CA ILE A 459 -12.57 34.27 21.42
C ILE A 459 -12.85 32.78 21.23
N GLU A 460 -12.13 31.92 21.93
CA GLU A 460 -12.30 30.46 21.85
C GLU A 460 -13.69 30.02 22.32
N GLN A 461 -14.23 30.66 23.37
CA GLN A 461 -15.58 30.40 23.84
C GLN A 461 -16.63 30.85 22.82
N GLN A 462 -16.44 32.01 22.20
CA GLN A 462 -17.33 32.52 21.17
C GLN A 462 -17.29 31.68 19.88
N ILE A 463 -16.13 31.11 19.51
CA ILE A 463 -16.00 30.16 18.39
C ILE A 463 -16.86 28.92 18.65
N LYS A 464 -16.78 28.36 19.87
CA LYS A 464 -17.57 27.18 20.25
C LYS A 464 -19.07 27.46 20.26
N GLU A 465 -19.49 28.63 20.75
CA GLU A 465 -20.91 29.03 20.73
C GLU A 465 -21.46 29.17 19.30
N ASP A 466 -20.74 29.87 18.41
CA ASP A 466 -21.16 30.05 17.01
C ASP A 466 -21.11 28.74 16.22
N ALA A 467 -20.14 27.88 16.50
CA ALA A 467 -20.05 26.55 15.89
C ALA A 467 -21.23 25.67 16.29
N GLN A 468 -21.58 25.67 17.59
CA GLN A 468 -22.74 24.93 18.09
C GLN A 468 -24.05 25.48 17.50
N TRP A 469 -24.22 26.80 17.45
CA TRP A 469 -25.41 27.42 16.87
C TRP A 469 -25.55 27.08 15.37
N THR A 470 -24.45 27.09 14.61
CA THR A 470 -24.45 26.74 13.19
C THR A 470 -24.81 25.25 13.00
N PHE A 471 -24.28 24.38 13.86
CA PHE A 471 -24.61 22.96 13.87
C PHE A 471 -26.11 22.72 14.10
N ASP A 472 -26.71 23.44 15.05
CA ASP A 472 -28.11 23.28 15.42
C ASP A 472 -29.09 23.81 14.35
N ASN A 473 -28.66 24.78 13.52
CA ASN A 473 -29.51 25.47 12.55
C ASN A 473 -29.31 25.03 11.08
N ASN A 474 -28.25 24.28 10.75
CA ASN A 474 -28.11 23.62 9.45
C ASN A 474 -28.91 22.30 9.45
N LYS A 475 -30.24 22.42 9.22
CA LYS A 475 -31.13 21.24 9.12
C LYS A 475 -31.11 20.57 7.78
#